data_AF-A0A2K2RKT0-F1
#
_entry.id   AF-A0A2K2RKT0-F1
#
_cell.length_a   1.000
_cell.length_b   1.000
_cell.length_c   1.000
_cell.angle_alpha   90.00
_cell.angle_beta   90.00
_cell.angle_gamma   90.00
#
_symmetry.space_group_name_H-M   'P 1'
#
loop_
_entity.id
_entity.type
_entity.pdbx_description
1 polymer ?
#
loop_
_entity_poly.entity_id
_entity_poly.type
_entity_poly.pdbx_seq_one_letter_code
_entity_poly.pdbx_strand_id
1 'polypeptide(L)'
;MSPERGDDVAPPPVDGERRLRFATNGAAKGWSEPGAEAPGDTRRCFEALRGDPASRPDPDRQHRLRGRLATGNLGGRDGPQREYEVTAGGRVRRLVDEA
;
A
#
# COMPACT_ATOMS: atom_id res chain seq x y z
N MET A 1 -9.25 3.28 -17.72
CA MET A 1 -9.86 2.03 -18.21
C MET A 1 -11.07 1.76 -17.35
N SER A 2 -12.22 1.53 -17.96
CA SER A 2 -13.44 1.09 -17.27
C SER A 2 -13.39 -0.43 -17.10
N PRO A 3 -14.02 -1.01 -16.06
CA PRO A 3 -14.06 -2.46 -15.89
C PRO A 3 -14.72 -3.16 -17.08
N GLU A 4 -14.13 -4.26 -17.55
CA GLU A 4 -14.61 -5.07 -18.66
C GLU A 4 -15.06 -6.48 -18.20
N ARG A 5 -15.75 -7.20 -19.09
CA ARG A 5 -16.19 -8.58 -18.81
C ARG A 5 -14.95 -9.47 -18.66
N GLY A 6 -14.79 -10.06 -17.48
CA GLY A 6 -13.66 -10.92 -17.14
C GLY A 6 -12.65 -10.28 -16.19
N ASP A 7 -12.79 -8.98 -15.89
CA ASP A 7 -11.98 -8.30 -14.89
C ASP A 7 -12.41 -8.71 -13.47
N ASP A 8 -11.43 -8.73 -12.55
CA ASP A 8 -11.69 -8.93 -11.13
C ASP A 8 -12.52 -7.77 -10.56
N VAL A 9 -13.54 -8.13 -9.78
CA VAL A 9 -14.39 -7.14 -9.10
C VAL A 9 -13.66 -6.64 -7.86
N ALA A 10 -13.36 -5.33 -7.83
CA ALA A 10 -12.87 -4.70 -6.61
C ALA A 10 -13.94 -4.78 -5.51
N PRO A 11 -13.58 -5.17 -4.27
CA PRO A 11 -14.53 -5.23 -3.18
C PRO A 11 -15.15 -3.84 -2.94
N PRO A 12 -16.45 -3.76 -2.62
CA PRO A 12 -17.07 -2.49 -2.29
C PRO A 12 -16.38 -1.86 -1.06
N PRO A 13 -16.29 -0.53 -0.99
CA PRO A 13 -15.79 0.14 0.20
C PRO A 13 -16.72 -0.16 1.39
N VAL A 14 -16.14 -0.51 2.54
CA VAL A 14 -16.87 -0.63 3.81
C VAL A 14 -16.59 0.63 4.63
N ASP A 15 -17.58 1.08 5.40
CA ASP A 15 -17.43 2.29 6.23
C ASP A 15 -16.22 2.17 7.19
N GLY A 16 -15.46 3.27 7.31
CA GLY A 16 -14.27 3.37 8.16
C GLY A 16 -12.95 2.92 7.51
N GLU A 17 -12.99 2.37 6.30
CA GLU A 17 -11.80 1.91 5.60
C GLU A 17 -11.12 3.01 4.78
N ARG A 18 -9.78 3.04 4.82
CA ARG A 18 -8.99 3.97 4.02
C ARG A 18 -8.92 3.51 2.57
N ARG A 19 -9.17 4.41 1.62
CA ARG A 19 -9.00 4.10 0.19
C ARG A 19 -7.53 4.08 -0.19
N LEU A 20 -7.06 2.94 -0.72
CA LEU A 20 -5.71 2.82 -1.28
C LEU A 20 -5.69 3.25 -2.75
N ARG A 21 -4.61 3.93 -3.15
CA ARG A 21 -4.38 4.40 -4.52
C ARG A 21 -2.90 4.24 -4.86
N PHE A 22 -2.60 3.87 -6.10
CA PHE A 22 -1.22 3.87 -6.57
C PHE A 22 -0.73 5.31 -6.77
N ALA A 23 0.37 5.66 -6.12
CA ALA A 23 1.01 6.96 -6.28
C ALA A 23 1.71 7.09 -7.65
N THR A 24 2.17 5.98 -8.22
CA THR A 24 2.91 5.95 -9.50
C THR A 24 2.54 4.72 -10.32
N ASN A 25 2.78 4.78 -11.64
CA ASN A 25 2.65 3.62 -12.52
C ASN A 25 3.61 2.48 -12.16
N GLY A 26 4.79 2.81 -11.60
CA GLY A 26 5.74 1.81 -11.10
C GLY A 26 5.16 1.03 -9.93
N ALA A 27 4.47 1.69 -9.00
CA ALA A 27 3.78 1.02 -7.89
C ALA A 27 2.64 0.11 -8.39
N ALA A 28 1.89 0.54 -9.40
CA ALA A 28 0.85 -0.30 -10.00
C ALA A 28 1.43 -1.58 -10.63
N LYS A 29 2.55 -1.45 -11.36
CA LYS A 29 3.25 -2.62 -11.96
C LYS A 29 3.84 -3.53 -10.89
N GLY A 30 4.55 -2.98 -9.91
CA GLY A 30 5.22 -3.74 -8.86
C GLY A 30 4.27 -4.39 -7.85
N TRP A 31 2.99 -4.03 -7.83
CA TRP A 31 2.00 -4.69 -6.97
C TRP A 31 1.56 -6.07 -7.48
N SER A 32 1.60 -6.29 -8.80
CA SER A 32 1.14 -7.56 -9.40
C SER A 32 2.07 -8.73 -9.07
N GLU A 33 3.38 -8.50 -9.04
CA GLU A 33 4.40 -9.52 -8.75
C GLU A 33 4.19 -10.21 -7.38
N PRO A 34 4.15 -9.50 -6.23
CA PRO A 34 3.91 -10.14 -4.95
C PRO A 34 2.49 -10.71 -4.84
N GLY A 35 1.52 -10.19 -5.60
CA GLY A 35 0.19 -10.77 -5.71
C GLY A 35 0.19 -12.17 -6.33
N ALA A 36 1.07 -12.42 -7.29
CA ALA A 36 1.23 -13.73 -7.93
C ALA A 36 2.11 -14.67 -7.11
N GLU A 37 3.21 -14.18 -6.55
CA GLU A 37 4.20 -15.01 -5.83
C GLU A 37 3.78 -15.33 -4.39
N ALA A 38 3.15 -14.38 -3.70
CA ALA A 38 2.79 -14.46 -2.28
C ALA A 38 1.40 -13.85 -2.01
N PRO A 39 0.32 -14.41 -2.59
CA PRO A 39 -1.03 -13.82 -2.51
C PRO A 39 -1.53 -13.62 -1.07
N GLY A 40 -1.20 -14.54 -0.16
CA GLY A 40 -1.61 -14.45 1.25
C GLY A 40 -0.95 -13.29 1.99
N ASP A 41 0.36 -13.09 1.82
CA ASP A 41 1.07 -11.97 2.43
C ASP A 41 0.68 -10.63 1.79
N THR A 42 0.51 -10.61 0.46
CA THR A 42 0.03 -9.43 -0.26
C THR A 42 -1.38 -9.04 0.19
N ARG A 43 -2.26 -10.02 0.44
CA ARG A 43 -3.58 -9.77 1.00
C ARG A 43 -3.51 -9.18 2.41
N ARG A 44 -2.66 -9.72 3.29
CA ARG A 44 -2.44 -9.18 4.64
C ARG A 44 -1.90 -7.75 4.61
N CYS A 45 -0.96 -7.47 3.70
CA CYS A 45 -0.46 -6.12 3.47
C CYS A 45 -1.63 -5.19 3.10
N PHE A 46 -2.41 -5.54 2.08
CA PHE A 46 -3.55 -4.75 1.62
C PHE A 46 -4.55 -4.45 2.75
N GLU A 47 -4.93 -5.46 3.53
CA GLU A 47 -5.84 -5.31 4.66
C GLU A 47 -5.28 -4.40 5.76
N ALA A 48 -3.99 -4.57 6.12
CA ALA A 48 -3.33 -3.72 7.11
C ALA A 48 -3.31 -2.25 6.67
N LEU A 49 -3.03 -1.99 5.39
CA LEU A 49 -3.03 -0.62 4.85
C LEU A 49 -4.44 0.00 4.80
N ARG A 50 -5.47 -0.84 4.58
CA ARG A 50 -6.86 -0.40 4.46
C ARG A 50 -7.51 -0.11 5.82
N GLY A 51 -7.15 -0.87 6.86
CA GLY A 51 -7.70 -0.73 8.21
C GLY A 51 -7.14 0.48 8.95
N ASP A 52 -5.81 0.51 9.17
CA ASP A 52 -5.13 1.64 9.79
C ASP A 52 -3.72 1.77 9.21
N PRO A 53 -3.50 2.65 8.21
CA PRO A 53 -2.21 2.80 7.57
C PRO A 53 -1.16 3.46 8.47
N ALA A 54 -1.55 4.02 9.62
CA ALA A 54 -0.64 4.54 10.64
C ALA A 54 -0.41 3.52 11.78
N SER A 55 -1.11 2.37 11.74
CA SER A 55 -1.14 1.42 12.82
C SER A 55 0.26 0.90 13.13
N ARG A 56 0.56 0.90 14.43
CA ARG A 56 1.81 0.40 15.01
C ARG A 56 1.77 -1.06 15.56
N PRO A 57 0.69 -1.87 15.45
CA PRO A 57 0.60 -3.14 16.17
C PRO A 57 1.50 -4.22 15.58
N ASP A 58 2.01 -4.03 14.35
CA ASP A 58 2.99 -4.90 13.72
C ASP A 58 4.24 -4.09 13.31
N PRO A 59 5.10 -3.72 14.28
CA PRO A 59 6.32 -2.96 13.99
C PRO A 59 7.39 -3.79 13.26
N ASP A 60 7.26 -5.13 13.28
CA ASP A 60 8.19 -6.05 12.62
C ASP A 60 8.00 -6.06 11.11
N ARG A 61 6.77 -5.81 10.63
CA ARG A 61 6.50 -5.64 9.19
C ARG A 61 6.30 -4.18 8.78
N GLN A 62 6.14 -3.25 9.72
CA GLN A 62 5.85 -1.85 9.39
C GLN A 62 6.95 -0.91 9.89
N HIS A 63 7.71 -0.34 8.96
CA HIS A 63 8.86 0.48 9.28
C HIS A 63 8.68 1.93 8.82
N ARG A 64 9.07 2.87 9.67
CA ARG A 64 9.23 4.27 9.26
C ARG A 64 10.57 4.42 8.56
N LEU A 65 10.53 4.96 7.34
CA LEU A 65 11.75 5.26 6.60
C LEU A 65 12.46 6.50 7.19
N ARG A 66 13.77 6.60 6.97
CA ARG A 66 14.63 7.67 7.51
C ARG A 66 15.36 8.41 6.40
N GLY A 67 15.91 9.58 6.75
CA GLY A 67 16.65 10.42 5.82
C GLY A 67 15.81 10.84 4.61
N ARG A 68 16.39 10.77 3.41
CA ARG A 68 15.74 11.16 2.15
C ARG A 68 14.52 10.31 1.79
N LEU A 69 14.36 9.13 2.37
CA LEU A 69 13.22 8.24 2.14
C LEU A 69 12.11 8.40 3.17
N ALA A 70 12.33 9.21 4.21
CA ALA A 70 11.35 9.44 5.29
C ALA A 70 10.08 10.14 4.82
N THR A 71 10.20 10.89 3.72
CA THR A 71 9.12 11.60 3.07
C THR A 71 9.01 11.15 1.62
N GLY A 72 7.82 11.33 1.04
CA GLY A 72 7.62 11.21 -0.40
C GLY A 72 6.61 12.24 -0.85
N ASN A 73 6.63 12.53 -2.15
CA ASN A 73 5.79 13.55 -2.77
C ASN A 73 4.65 12.89 -3.56
N LEU A 74 3.42 13.34 -3.34
CA LEU A 74 2.27 12.98 -4.16
C LEU A 74 1.57 14.26 -4.62
N GLY A 75 1.64 14.54 -5.92
CA GLY A 75 0.98 15.71 -6.51
C GLY A 75 1.46 17.05 -5.93
N GLY A 76 2.75 17.18 -5.62
CA GLY A 76 3.33 18.40 -5.04
C GLY A 76 3.19 18.51 -3.52
N ARG A 77 2.56 17.53 -2.85
CA ARG A 77 2.46 17.48 -1.39
C ARG A 77 3.43 16.46 -0.83
N ASP A 78 4.30 16.91 0.07
CA ASP A 78 5.18 16.03 0.83
C ASP A 78 4.42 15.44 2.02
N GLY A 79 4.56 14.14 2.22
CA GLY A 79 3.94 13.42 3.33
C GLY A 79 4.89 12.41 3.97
N PRO A 80 4.59 11.98 5.21
CA PRO A 80 5.36 10.93 5.86
C PRO A 80 5.25 9.63 5.08
N GLN A 81 6.40 8.99 4.84
CA GLN A 81 6.49 7.73 4.11
C GLN A 81 6.78 6.57 5.07
N ARG A 82 6.12 5.45 4.81
CA ARG A 82 6.28 4.18 5.55
C ARG A 82 6.46 3.03 4.58
N GLU A 83 7.07 1.97 5.06
CA GLU A 83 7.27 0.72 4.34
C GLU A 83 6.54 -0.42 5.07
N TYR A 84 5.92 -1.30 4.29
CA TYR A 84 5.35 -2.57 4.75
C TYR A 84 6.17 -3.70 4.13
N GLU A 85 6.70 -4.60 4.94
CA GLU A 85 7.33 -5.83 4.50
C GLU A 85 6.27 -6.87 4.15
N VAL A 86 6.16 -7.16 2.85
CA VAL A 86 5.22 -8.16 2.33
C VAL A 86 5.86 -9.54 2.40
N THR A 87 7.08 -9.66 1.90
CA THR A 87 7.90 -10.87 1.98
C THR A 87 9.33 -10.48 2.39
N ALA A 88 10.20 -11.45 2.66
CA ALA A 88 11.59 -11.19 3.01
C ALA A 88 12.31 -10.23 2.03
N GLY A 89 11.97 -10.28 0.73
CA GLY A 89 12.49 -9.37 -0.30
C GLY A 89 11.51 -8.29 -0.78
N GLY A 90 10.20 -8.46 -0.54
CA GLY A 90 9.15 -7.59 -1.07
C GLY A 90 8.74 -6.50 -0.08
N ARG A 91 8.70 -5.25 -0.54
CA ARG A 91 8.34 -4.08 0.27
C ARG A 91 7.30 -3.21 -0.46
N VAL A 92 6.33 -2.70 0.28
CA VAL A 92 5.35 -1.71 -0.22
C VAL A 92 5.58 -0.40 0.49
N ARG A 93 5.88 0.66 -0.27
CA ARG A 93 6.01 2.01 0.25
C ARG A 93 4.72 2.77 0.08
N ARG A 94 4.34 3.49 1.12
CA ARG A 94 3.09 4.26 1.17
C ARG A 94 3.30 5.63 1.80
N LEU A 95 2.51 6.57 1.32
CA LEU A 95 2.30 7.86 1.96
C LEU A 95 0.99 7.79 2.73
N VAL A 96 0.99 8.33 3.93
CA VAL A 96 -0.24 8.47 4.72
C VAL A 96 -0.74 9.89 4.50
N ASP A 97 -1.92 10.02 3.90
CA ASP A 97 -2.64 11.29 3.90
C ASP A 97 -3.25 11.48 5.29
N GLU A 98 -2.77 12.48 6.02
CA GLU A 98 -3.24 12.84 7.37
C GLU A 98 -4.32 13.94 7.33
N ALA A 99 -4.72 14.39 6.13
CA ALA A 99 -5.77 15.39 5.91
C ALA A 99 -7.20 14.82 6.04
#